data_AF-A0A924ZWQ8-F1
#
_entry.id   AF-A0A924ZWQ8-F1
#
_cell.length_a   1.000
_cell.length_b   1.000
_cell.length_c   1.000
_cell.angle_alpha   90.00
_cell.angle_beta   90.00
_cell.angle_gamma   90.00
#
_symmetry.space_group_name_H-M   'P 1'
#
loop_
_entity.id
_entity.type
_entity.pdbx_description
1 polymer ?
#
loop_
_entity_poly.entity_id
_entity_poly.type
_entity_poly.pdbx_seq_one_letter_code
_entity_poly.pdbx_strand_id
1 'polypeptide(L)'
;MKNKYLLLLLSVFISFEIQAEVLTVDKSQRALIAVINLSQGNEHKKIENNLIFKNEESDAFHQVKKHLNEEYDQVIYLYKENATVDQFFFAVESLANQPQIKAIDVIYYLHGSTQFAKHGGPGIGFFTDDKIYPHAEKVGQRLKDLTAGKLRVLYSDACWSSRQNRFWLNAGFLAVAGSADVDTNMTLDLKRFVKKWSRGYSFQKSIDFSNKNILSQVSDHLLKGNSQKLANGFVELNISQMITDFKMEDLDVDPTLYDFKITTQTNTPSAK
;
A
#
# COMPACT_ATOMS: atom_id res chain seq x y z
N MET A 1 -36.40 43.91 -18.31
CA MET A 1 -36.16 42.70 -17.48
C MET A 1 -35.35 41.61 -18.22
N LYS A 2 -34.22 41.94 -18.89
CA LYS A 2 -33.44 40.97 -19.68
C LYS A 2 -31.97 40.77 -19.25
N ASN A 3 -31.47 41.52 -18.24
CA ASN A 3 -30.05 41.48 -17.85
C ASN A 3 -29.72 40.66 -16.57
N LYS A 4 -30.70 40.05 -15.89
CA LYS A 4 -30.44 39.33 -14.62
C LYS A 4 -29.95 37.89 -14.80
N TYR A 5 -30.17 37.26 -15.96
CA TYR A 5 -29.78 35.88 -16.22
C TYR A 5 -28.35 35.72 -16.78
N LEU A 6 -27.77 36.79 -17.34
CA LEU A 6 -26.42 36.76 -17.90
C LEU A 6 -25.33 36.74 -16.82
N LEU A 7 -25.58 37.41 -15.68
CA LEU A 7 -24.68 37.41 -14.52
C LEU A 7 -24.65 36.07 -13.77
N LEU A 8 -25.77 35.32 -13.77
CA LEU A 8 -25.85 34.02 -13.11
C LEU A 8 -25.13 32.92 -13.89
N LEU A 9 -25.10 33.03 -15.22
CA LEU A 9 -24.35 32.11 -16.08
C LEU A 9 -22.83 32.35 -15.96
N LEU A 10 -22.37 33.60 -15.87
CA LEU A 10 -20.95 33.89 -15.68
C LEU A 10 -20.39 33.35 -14.34
N SER A 11 -21.15 33.38 -13.25
CA SER A 11 -20.71 32.84 -11.95
C SER A 11 -20.59 31.31 -11.94
N VAL A 12 -21.34 30.61 -12.79
CA VAL A 12 -21.28 29.14 -12.89
C VAL A 12 -20.05 28.71 -13.70
N PHE A 13 -19.64 29.47 -14.72
CA PHE A 13 -18.43 29.16 -15.49
C PHE A 13 -17.13 29.47 -14.74
N ILE A 14 -17.07 30.54 -13.94
CA ILE A 14 -15.91 30.84 -13.09
C ILE A 14 -15.70 29.76 -12.01
N SER A 15 -16.76 29.08 -11.59
CA SER A 15 -16.68 28.03 -10.57
C SER A 15 -16.14 26.70 -11.10
N PHE A 16 -16.23 26.44 -12.41
CA PHE A 16 -15.74 25.20 -13.02
C PHE A 16 -14.26 25.28 -13.45
N GLU A 17 -13.74 26.46 -13.78
CA GLU A 17 -12.31 26.63 -14.09
C GLU A 17 -11.41 26.53 -12.85
N ILE A 18 -11.93 26.81 -11.65
CA ILE A 18 -11.17 26.68 -10.39
C ILE A 18 -11.00 25.21 -9.96
N GLN A 19 -11.77 24.27 -10.52
CA GLN A 19 -11.74 22.85 -10.10
C GLN A 19 -10.95 21.93 -11.05
N ALA A 20 -10.55 22.42 -12.23
CA ALA A 20 -9.74 21.65 -13.18
C ALA A 20 -8.22 21.87 -13.00
N GLU A 21 -7.80 22.88 -12.22
CA GLU A 21 -6.50 22.90 -11.56
C GLU A 21 -6.55 22.03 -10.28
N VAL A 22 -6.86 20.75 -10.44
CA VAL A 22 -6.12 19.77 -9.63
C VAL A 22 -4.70 19.81 -10.21
N LEU A 23 -3.99 20.88 -9.83
CA LEU A 23 -2.62 21.18 -10.22
C LEU A 23 -1.87 19.86 -10.22
N THR A 24 -1.43 19.44 -11.40
CA THR A 24 -0.38 18.44 -11.52
C THR A 24 0.82 19.00 -10.77
N VAL A 25 0.91 18.70 -9.47
CA VAL A 25 2.02 19.12 -8.62
C VAL A 25 3.28 18.60 -9.27
N ASP A 26 4.28 19.43 -9.54
CA ASP A 26 5.48 18.95 -10.24
C ASP A 26 6.31 18.01 -9.36
N LYS A 27 7.19 17.19 -9.96
CA LYS A 27 8.10 16.31 -9.21
C LYS A 27 8.91 17.08 -8.16
N SER A 28 9.37 18.28 -8.51
CA SER A 28 10.12 19.22 -7.64
C SER A 28 9.29 19.82 -6.49
N GLN A 29 8.00 19.55 -6.45
CA GLN A 29 7.08 20.03 -5.40
C GLN A 29 6.49 18.88 -4.58
N ARG A 30 6.90 17.64 -4.84
CA ARG A 30 6.43 16.44 -4.16
C ARG A 30 7.49 15.93 -3.20
N ALA A 31 7.06 15.51 -2.03
CA ALA A 31 7.86 14.72 -1.12
C ALA A 31 7.24 13.34 -0.90
N LEU A 32 8.07 12.35 -0.62
CA LEU A 32 7.68 11.00 -0.26
C LEU A 32 8.20 10.67 1.14
N ILE A 33 7.33 10.10 1.97
CA ILE A 33 7.75 9.41 3.20
C ILE A 33 7.51 7.91 3.02
N ALA A 34 8.57 7.12 3.10
CA ALA A 34 8.51 5.66 3.05
C ALA A 34 8.78 5.10 4.45
N VAL A 35 7.76 4.50 5.06
CA VAL A 35 7.83 3.86 6.37
C VAL A 35 7.90 2.36 6.19
N ILE A 36 9.04 1.77 6.53
CA ILE A 36 9.37 0.39 6.21
C ILE A 36 9.92 -0.30 7.45
N ASN A 37 9.12 -1.18 8.04
CA ASN A 37 9.48 -1.99 9.20
C ASN A 37 8.59 -3.23 9.28
N LEU A 38 9.12 -4.36 8.81
CA LEU A 38 8.51 -5.68 8.99
C LEU A 38 9.27 -6.48 10.04
N SER A 39 10.57 -6.28 10.20
CA SER A 39 11.36 -7.16 11.04
C SER A 39 11.16 -6.92 12.53
N GLN A 40 10.68 -5.74 12.92
CA GLN A 40 10.45 -5.39 14.32
C GLN A 40 8.96 -5.38 14.60
N GLY A 41 8.49 -6.41 15.30
CA GLY A 41 7.07 -6.45 15.59
C GLY A 41 6.50 -7.55 16.44
N ASN A 42 7.31 -8.39 17.08
CA ASN A 42 6.72 -9.45 17.87
C ASN A 42 7.55 -9.72 19.12
N GLU A 43 6.86 -9.75 20.26
CA GLU A 43 7.33 -10.40 21.49
C GLU A 43 7.72 -11.89 21.22
N HIS A 44 7.27 -12.45 20.09
CA HIS A 44 7.85 -13.63 19.49
C HIS A 44 9.21 -13.29 18.88
N LYS A 45 10.27 -13.34 19.71
CA LYS A 45 11.70 -13.31 19.31
C LYS A 45 12.08 -14.18 18.09
N LYS A 46 11.19 -15.11 17.69
CA LYS A 46 11.33 -15.92 16.47
C LYS A 46 11.14 -15.13 15.17
N ILE A 47 10.30 -14.09 15.16
CA ILE A 47 10.04 -13.27 13.95
C ILE A 47 11.17 -12.26 13.71
N GLU A 48 11.71 -11.64 14.77
CA GLU A 48 12.87 -10.73 14.68
C GLU A 48 14.14 -11.39 14.16
N ASN A 49 14.24 -12.73 14.25
CA ASN A 49 15.33 -13.50 13.66
C ASN A 49 14.95 -14.19 12.34
N ASN A 50 13.73 -14.00 11.85
CA ASN A 50 13.31 -14.60 10.60
C ASN A 50 13.93 -13.83 9.43
N LEU A 51 14.88 -14.48 8.76
CA LEU A 51 15.60 -13.95 7.60
C LEU A 51 14.65 -13.57 6.46
N ILE A 52 13.47 -14.20 6.35
CA ILE A 52 12.48 -13.85 5.34
C ILE A 52 12.01 -12.41 5.55
N PHE A 53 11.55 -12.03 6.75
CA PHE A 53 11.07 -10.67 6.99
C PHE A 53 12.19 -9.62 6.89
N LYS A 54 13.43 -9.96 7.27
CA LYS A 54 14.58 -9.06 7.07
C LYS A 54 14.87 -8.84 5.58
N ASN A 55 14.77 -9.89 4.78
CA ASN A 55 14.98 -9.81 3.33
C ASN A 55 13.83 -9.05 2.65
N GLU A 56 12.57 -9.30 3.04
CA GLU A 56 11.41 -8.57 2.53
C GLU A 56 11.47 -7.08 2.89
N GLU A 57 11.78 -6.76 4.14
CA GLU A 57 11.96 -5.37 4.58
C GLU A 57 13.08 -4.66 3.80
N SER A 58 14.20 -5.35 3.58
CA SER A 58 15.31 -4.87 2.77
C SER A 58 14.90 -4.69 1.31
N ASP A 59 14.23 -5.66 0.69
CA ASP A 59 13.80 -5.55 -0.71
C ASP A 59 12.81 -4.40 -0.87
N ALA A 60 11.84 -4.23 0.04
CA ALA A 60 10.92 -3.10 0.03
C ALA A 60 11.64 -1.75 -0.02
N PHE A 61 12.63 -1.56 0.86
CA PHE A 61 13.46 -0.36 0.87
C PHE A 61 14.19 -0.16 -0.46
N HIS A 62 14.79 -1.21 -1.01
CA HIS A 62 15.49 -1.14 -2.29
C HIS A 62 14.55 -0.86 -3.46
N GLN A 63 13.34 -1.43 -3.49
CA GLN A 63 12.36 -1.17 -4.56
C GLN A 63 11.88 0.28 -4.54
N VAL A 64 11.53 0.81 -3.36
CA VAL A 64 11.13 2.23 -3.21
C VAL A 64 12.28 3.14 -3.66
N LYS A 65 13.48 2.91 -3.14
CA LYS A 65 14.66 3.73 -3.48
C LYS A 65 14.99 3.68 -4.96
N LYS A 66 15.00 2.49 -5.55
CA LYS A 66 15.31 2.29 -6.97
C LYS A 66 14.33 3.01 -7.88
N HIS A 67 13.05 3.01 -7.53
CA HIS A 67 12.00 3.50 -8.43
C HIS A 67 11.58 4.94 -8.17
N LEU A 68 11.65 5.44 -6.94
CA LEU A 68 11.03 6.71 -6.57
C LEU A 68 12.02 7.82 -6.19
N ASN A 69 13.30 7.53 -5.99
CA ASN A 69 14.24 8.54 -5.51
C ASN A 69 14.45 9.73 -6.48
N GLU A 70 14.23 9.53 -7.78
CA GLU A 70 14.32 10.59 -8.82
C GLU A 70 12.95 11.16 -9.20
N GLU A 71 11.86 10.64 -8.60
CA GLU A 71 10.49 11.01 -8.93
C GLU A 71 9.88 12.05 -7.97
N TYR A 72 10.63 12.38 -6.92
CA TYR A 72 10.29 13.32 -5.86
C TYR A 72 11.44 14.30 -5.63
N ASP A 73 11.12 15.52 -5.17
CA ASP A 73 12.11 16.48 -4.69
C ASP A 73 12.87 15.92 -3.47
N GLN A 74 12.11 15.32 -2.56
CA GLN A 74 12.61 14.76 -1.32
C GLN A 74 11.99 13.41 -1.02
N VAL A 75 12.82 12.47 -0.58
CA VAL A 75 12.37 11.17 -0.06
C VAL A 75 12.95 10.95 1.33
N ILE A 76 12.07 10.80 2.32
CA ILE A 76 12.43 10.46 3.69
C ILE A 76 12.14 8.96 3.89
N TYR A 77 13.18 8.21 4.24
CA TYR A 77 13.06 6.79 4.57
C TYR A 77 13.07 6.60 6.08
N LEU A 78 11.95 6.17 6.63
CA LEU A 78 11.82 5.74 8.02
C LEU A 78 11.92 4.21 8.03
N TYR A 79 13.13 3.72 8.21
CA TYR A 79 13.50 2.31 8.02
C TYR A 79 13.96 1.67 9.34
N LYS A 80 13.47 0.46 9.64
CA LYS A 80 13.79 -0.28 10.88
C LYS A 80 13.46 0.53 12.14
N GLU A 81 14.41 0.70 13.05
CA GLU A 81 14.30 1.46 14.30
C GLU A 81 13.82 2.91 14.10
N ASN A 82 14.00 3.48 12.91
CA ASN A 82 13.54 4.84 12.61
C ASN A 82 12.07 4.89 12.15
N ALA A 83 11.43 3.75 11.89
CA ALA A 83 10.04 3.64 11.44
C ALA A 83 9.03 3.79 12.59
N THR A 84 9.22 4.82 13.42
CA THR A 84 8.36 5.10 14.57
C THR A 84 7.29 6.14 14.25
N VAL A 85 6.24 6.16 15.08
CA VAL A 85 5.16 7.14 14.98
C VAL A 85 5.68 8.58 15.15
N ASP A 86 6.60 8.81 16.08
CA ASP A 86 7.16 10.14 16.33
C ASP A 86 8.03 10.62 15.18
N GLN A 87 8.88 9.74 14.63
CA GLN A 87 9.69 10.06 13.45
C GLN A 87 8.82 10.33 12.22
N PHE A 88 7.69 9.63 12.09
CA PHE A 88 6.73 9.91 11.03
C PHE A 88 6.08 11.28 11.17
N PHE A 89 5.59 11.64 12.36
CA PHE A 89 5.03 12.98 12.57
C PHE A 89 6.08 14.08 12.36
N PHE A 90 7.31 13.86 12.84
CA PHE A 90 8.42 14.79 12.62
C PHE A 90 8.72 14.97 11.13
N ALA A 91 8.78 13.87 10.36
CA ALA A 91 8.99 13.92 8.91
C ALA A 91 7.85 14.65 8.19
N VAL A 92 6.59 14.36 8.54
CA VAL A 92 5.42 15.04 7.98
C VAL A 92 5.45 16.53 8.28
N GLU A 93 5.66 16.92 9.53
CA GLU A 93 5.72 18.33 9.95
C GLU A 93 6.88 19.06 9.27
N SER A 94 8.05 18.44 9.20
CA SER A 94 9.23 18.99 8.51
C SER A 94 8.93 19.28 7.04
N LEU A 95 8.30 18.36 6.31
CA LEU A 95 7.92 18.54 4.91
C LEU A 95 6.76 19.54 4.75
N ALA A 96 5.78 19.52 5.66
CA ALA A 96 4.64 20.42 5.62
C ALA A 96 5.05 21.89 5.80
N ASN A 97 6.08 22.16 6.61
CA ASN A 97 6.61 23.50 6.83
C ASN A 97 7.50 24.04 5.69
N GLN A 98 7.78 23.23 4.66
CA GLN A 98 8.55 23.65 3.49
C GLN A 98 7.65 24.29 2.43
N PRO A 99 7.82 25.58 2.08
CA PRO A 99 6.93 26.28 1.14
C PRO A 99 6.93 25.70 -0.28
N GLN A 100 8.06 25.12 -0.71
CA GLN A 100 8.22 24.50 -2.03
C GLN A 100 7.52 23.14 -2.15
N ILE A 101 7.34 22.42 -1.03
CA ILE A 101 6.60 21.15 -1.01
C ILE A 101 5.11 21.44 -1.00
N LYS A 102 4.41 20.97 -2.04
CA LYS A 102 2.96 21.12 -2.23
C LYS A 102 2.20 19.82 -2.03
N ALA A 103 2.87 18.67 -2.18
CA ALA A 103 2.27 17.36 -1.97
C ALA A 103 3.20 16.43 -1.20
N ILE A 104 2.62 15.67 -0.28
CA ILE A 104 3.28 14.62 0.50
C ILE A 104 2.57 13.31 0.19
N ASP A 105 3.33 12.36 -0.35
CA ASP A 105 2.91 10.98 -0.53
C ASP A 105 3.51 10.11 0.56
N VAL A 106 2.82 9.02 0.87
CA VAL A 106 3.23 8.09 1.92
C VAL A 106 3.16 6.65 1.42
N ILE A 107 4.21 5.87 1.70
CA ILE A 107 4.23 4.42 1.53
C ILE A 107 4.43 3.79 2.91
N TYR A 108 3.49 2.93 3.31
CA TYR A 108 3.59 2.09 4.49
C TYR A 108 3.84 0.65 4.09
N TYR A 109 4.97 0.11 4.55
CA TYR A 109 5.36 -1.27 4.43
C TYR A 109 5.62 -1.83 5.82
N LEU A 110 4.53 -2.19 6.49
CA LEU A 110 4.48 -2.52 7.92
C LEU A 110 3.64 -3.78 8.13
N HIS A 111 3.81 -4.42 9.29
CA HIS A 111 2.87 -5.45 9.70
C HIS A 111 1.49 -4.85 10.00
N GLY A 112 0.45 -5.52 9.49
CA GLY A 112 -0.92 -5.28 9.94
C GLY A 112 -1.21 -6.04 11.23
N SER A 113 -2.26 -5.62 11.93
CA SER A 113 -2.69 -6.31 13.14
C SER A 113 -4.21 -6.35 13.28
N THR A 114 -4.74 -7.44 13.84
CA THR A 114 -6.18 -7.63 14.10
C THR A 114 -6.44 -8.09 15.52
N GLN A 115 -7.68 -7.97 15.98
CA GLN A 115 -8.16 -8.57 17.23
C GLN A 115 -7.83 -10.06 17.40
N PHE A 116 -7.53 -10.78 16.31
CA PHE A 116 -7.14 -12.20 16.33
C PHE A 116 -5.63 -12.41 16.36
N ALA A 117 -4.84 -11.41 15.96
CA ALA A 117 -3.38 -11.41 16.04
C ALA A 117 -2.95 -10.45 17.16
N LYS A 118 -2.89 -10.94 18.40
CA LYS A 118 -2.54 -10.17 19.62
C LYS A 118 -1.12 -9.55 19.65
N HIS A 119 -0.41 -9.57 18.52
CA HIS A 119 1.02 -9.27 18.44
C HIS A 119 1.32 -8.34 17.25
N GLY A 120 0.62 -7.21 17.20
CA GLY A 120 1.00 -6.12 16.29
C GLY A 120 2.27 -5.45 16.78
N GLY A 121 3.27 -5.34 15.91
CA GLY A 121 4.54 -4.69 16.22
C GLY A 121 4.46 -3.19 16.48
N PRO A 122 5.55 -2.57 16.98
CA PRO A 122 5.63 -1.15 17.30
C PRO A 122 5.74 -0.24 16.06
N GLY A 123 5.55 -0.79 14.85
CA GLY A 123 5.41 0.03 13.65
C GLY A 123 4.22 0.98 13.78
N ILE A 124 4.04 1.88 12.82
CA ILE A 124 2.87 2.77 12.73
C ILE A 124 1.54 1.98 12.55
N GLY A 125 1.56 0.65 12.72
CA GLY A 125 0.45 -0.26 12.88
C GLY A 125 -0.28 -0.08 14.21
N PHE A 126 -1.32 0.72 14.14
CA PHE A 126 -2.43 0.86 15.09
C PHE A 126 -2.72 -0.40 15.92
N PHE A 127 -2.55 -0.26 17.24
CA PHE A 127 -2.74 -1.30 18.24
C PHE A 127 -4.05 -2.06 18.12
N THR A 128 -3.96 -3.37 18.33
CA THR A 128 -5.07 -4.30 18.46
C THR A 128 -5.78 -4.12 19.78
N ASP A 129 -6.99 -3.58 19.70
CA ASP A 129 -8.17 -3.89 20.52
C ASP A 129 -9.28 -2.95 20.02
N ASP A 130 -10.41 -2.87 20.71
CA ASP A 130 -11.54 -1.94 20.51
C ASP A 130 -11.15 -0.43 20.44
N LYS A 131 -9.84 -0.14 20.45
CA LYS A 131 -9.12 1.13 20.41
C LYS A 131 -8.49 1.47 19.04
N ILE A 132 -8.55 0.57 18.03
CA ILE A 132 -8.04 0.85 16.67
C ILE A 132 -8.65 2.13 16.10
N TYR A 133 -9.98 2.25 16.16
CA TYR A 133 -10.70 3.38 15.59
C TYR A 133 -10.33 4.70 16.28
N PRO A 134 -10.36 4.80 17.64
CA PRO A 134 -9.89 6.01 18.33
C PRO A 134 -8.43 6.39 18.05
N HIS A 135 -7.53 5.41 17.84
CA HIS A 135 -6.13 5.73 17.58
C HIS A 135 -5.89 6.19 16.13
N ALA A 136 -6.48 5.50 15.15
CA ALA A 136 -6.42 5.89 13.74
C ALA A 136 -7.07 7.26 13.51
N GLU A 137 -8.16 7.53 14.20
CA GLU A 137 -8.79 8.85 14.20
C GLU A 137 -7.88 9.93 14.80
N LYS A 138 -7.27 9.69 15.97
CA LYS A 138 -6.33 10.65 16.59
C LYS A 138 -5.11 10.92 15.71
N VAL A 139 -4.56 9.89 15.08
CA VAL A 139 -3.44 10.05 14.13
C VAL A 139 -3.88 10.85 12.91
N GLY A 140 -5.05 10.52 12.33
CA GLY A 140 -5.61 11.26 11.21
C GLY A 140 -5.86 12.72 11.55
N GLN A 141 -6.38 13.02 12.74
CA GLN A 141 -6.58 14.40 13.20
C GLN A 141 -5.26 15.14 13.36
N ARG A 142 -4.25 14.53 14.01
CA ARG A 142 -2.93 15.14 14.14
C ARG A 142 -2.28 15.42 12.77
N LEU A 143 -2.42 14.49 11.82
CA LEU A 143 -1.93 14.70 10.45
C LEU A 143 -2.64 15.86 9.74
N LYS A 144 -3.96 15.97 9.91
CA LYS A 144 -4.74 17.08 9.36
C LYS A 144 -4.23 18.43 9.86
N ASP A 145 -3.97 18.52 11.16
CA ASP A 145 -3.50 19.75 11.81
C ASP A 145 -2.08 20.13 11.35
N LEU A 146 -1.21 19.14 11.14
CA LEU A 146 0.19 19.38 10.75
C LEU A 146 0.38 19.72 9.27
N THR A 147 -0.48 19.21 8.38
CA THR A 147 -0.16 19.19 6.93
C THR A 147 -0.78 20.32 6.14
N ALA A 148 -1.76 21.02 6.70
CA ALA A 148 -2.49 22.10 6.02
C ALA A 148 -2.99 21.70 4.61
N GLY A 149 -3.40 20.44 4.43
CA GLY A 149 -3.93 19.93 3.16
C GLY A 149 -2.89 19.48 2.13
N LYS A 150 -1.61 19.31 2.51
CA LYS A 150 -0.55 18.84 1.61
C LYS A 150 -0.53 17.31 1.39
N LEU A 151 -1.32 16.53 2.12
CA LEU A 151 -1.37 15.08 1.95
C LEU A 151 -2.03 14.72 0.61
N ARG A 152 -1.40 13.83 -0.17
CA ARG A 152 -1.88 13.50 -1.52
C ARG A 152 -2.26 12.04 -1.66
N VAL A 153 -1.31 11.10 -1.60
CA VAL A 153 -1.63 9.66 -1.64
C VAL A 153 -0.97 8.85 -0.52
N LEU A 154 -1.65 7.78 -0.11
CA LEU A 154 -1.11 6.78 0.83
C LEU A 154 -1.28 5.37 0.25
N TYR A 155 -0.17 4.64 0.09
CA TYR A 155 -0.14 3.21 -0.21
C TYR A 155 0.23 2.44 1.07
N SER A 156 -0.55 1.43 1.44
CA SER A 156 -0.26 0.56 2.58
C SER A 156 -0.32 -0.91 2.20
N ASP A 157 0.80 -1.61 2.41
CA ASP A 157 0.90 -3.08 2.26
C ASP A 157 0.53 -3.83 3.55
N ALA A 158 0.18 -3.09 4.61
CA ALA A 158 -0.13 -3.72 5.89
C ALA A 158 -1.44 -4.50 5.78
N CYS A 159 -1.45 -5.73 6.33
CA CYS A 159 -2.65 -6.56 6.41
C CYS A 159 -3.83 -5.78 7.00
N TRP A 160 -5.02 -5.90 6.41
CA TRP A 160 -6.26 -5.22 6.82
C TRP A 160 -6.20 -3.69 6.87
N SER A 161 -5.19 -3.05 6.29
CA SER A 161 -5.04 -1.59 6.33
C SER A 161 -6.19 -0.83 5.67
N SER A 162 -6.97 -1.46 4.78
CA SER A 162 -8.15 -0.83 4.17
C SER A 162 -9.19 -0.36 5.19
N ARG A 163 -9.24 -1.01 6.37
CA ARG A 163 -10.14 -0.64 7.48
C ARG A 163 -9.86 0.76 8.04
N GLN A 164 -8.68 1.30 7.76
CA GLN A 164 -8.24 2.62 8.21
C GLN A 164 -8.39 3.69 7.13
N ASN A 165 -8.72 3.34 5.89
CA ASN A 165 -8.76 4.27 4.76
C ASN A 165 -9.60 5.51 5.03
N ARG A 166 -10.75 5.36 5.69
CA ARG A 166 -11.61 6.50 6.05
C ARG A 166 -10.89 7.54 6.91
N PHE A 167 -10.00 7.13 7.80
CA PHE A 167 -9.26 8.05 8.68
C PHE A 167 -8.16 8.77 7.94
N TRP A 168 -7.49 8.08 7.03
CA TRP A 168 -6.50 8.68 6.14
C TRP A 168 -7.15 9.70 5.20
N LEU A 169 -8.30 9.39 4.63
CA LEU A 169 -9.08 10.34 3.84
C LEU A 169 -9.50 11.55 4.69
N ASN A 170 -9.99 11.33 5.92
CA ASN A 170 -10.35 12.41 6.85
C ASN A 170 -9.14 13.26 7.28
N ALA A 171 -7.94 12.69 7.28
CA ALA A 171 -6.68 13.39 7.54
C ALA A 171 -6.31 14.39 6.42
N GLY A 172 -6.88 14.20 5.22
CA GLY A 172 -6.64 15.06 4.06
C GLY A 172 -5.96 14.38 2.87
N PHE A 173 -5.70 13.07 2.91
CA PHE A 173 -5.24 12.36 1.71
C PHE A 173 -6.32 12.37 0.62
N LEU A 174 -5.91 12.56 -0.64
CA LEU A 174 -6.82 12.53 -1.80
C LEU A 174 -7.13 11.10 -2.25
N ALA A 175 -6.18 10.17 -2.08
CA ALA A 175 -6.37 8.76 -2.38
C ALA A 175 -5.59 7.87 -1.41
N VAL A 176 -6.17 6.73 -1.08
CA VAL A 176 -5.62 5.79 -0.11
C VAL A 176 -5.85 4.36 -0.62
N ALA A 177 -4.80 3.54 -0.60
CA ALA A 177 -4.87 2.12 -0.90
C ALA A 177 -4.33 1.33 0.30
N GLY A 178 -5.01 0.22 0.60
CA GLY A 178 -4.66 -0.66 1.70
C GLY A 178 -5.20 -2.06 1.44
N SER A 179 -4.55 -3.08 2.00
CA SER A 179 -5.01 -4.47 1.89
C SER A 179 -6.35 -4.68 2.61
N ALA A 180 -7.26 -5.41 1.95
CA ALA A 180 -8.56 -5.77 2.50
C ALA A 180 -8.47 -6.88 3.57
N ASP A 181 -7.45 -7.72 3.49
CA ASP A 181 -7.29 -8.91 4.33
C ASP A 181 -5.80 -9.13 4.68
N VAL A 182 -5.43 -10.36 5.04
CA VAL A 182 -4.02 -10.79 5.13
C VAL A 182 -3.35 -10.55 3.77
N ASP A 183 -2.32 -9.71 3.76
CA ASP A 183 -1.43 -9.59 2.61
C ASP A 183 -0.39 -10.70 2.64
N THR A 184 -0.35 -11.50 1.57
CA THR A 184 0.59 -12.61 1.40
C THR A 184 1.47 -12.46 0.18
N ASN A 185 1.30 -11.38 -0.57
CA ASN A 185 2.02 -11.12 -1.81
C ASN A 185 3.42 -10.54 -1.54
N MET A 186 3.74 -10.27 -0.28
CA MET A 186 5.03 -9.76 0.18
C MET A 186 5.44 -8.52 -0.64
N THR A 187 6.73 -8.29 -0.88
CA THR A 187 7.21 -7.11 -1.62
C THR A 187 6.78 -7.05 -3.08
N LEU A 188 6.12 -8.08 -3.63
CA LEU A 188 5.75 -8.12 -5.05
C LEU A 188 4.74 -7.04 -5.43
N ASP A 189 3.75 -6.76 -4.57
CA ASP A 189 2.73 -5.78 -4.85
C ASP A 189 3.29 -4.36 -4.75
N LEU A 190 4.07 -4.08 -3.70
CA LEU A 190 4.85 -2.86 -3.60
C LEU A 190 5.74 -2.64 -4.83
N LYS A 191 6.51 -3.65 -5.24
CA LYS A 191 7.40 -3.58 -6.42
C LYS A 191 6.65 -3.21 -7.70
N ARG A 192 5.48 -3.80 -7.92
CA ARG A 192 4.62 -3.51 -9.08
C ARG A 192 4.07 -2.09 -9.01
N PHE A 193 3.56 -1.71 -7.83
CA PHE A 193 3.06 -0.39 -7.56
C PHE A 193 4.13 0.67 -7.83
N VAL A 194 5.29 0.62 -7.16
CA VAL A 194 6.34 1.65 -7.30
C VAL A 194 6.89 1.71 -8.72
N LYS A 195 6.99 0.58 -9.44
CA LYS A 195 7.42 0.55 -10.85
C LYS A 195 6.45 1.26 -11.80
N LYS A 196 5.15 1.19 -11.55
CA LYS A 196 4.14 1.88 -12.37
C LYS A 196 3.99 3.33 -11.94
N TRP A 197 3.98 3.56 -10.64
CA TRP A 197 3.92 4.89 -10.05
C TRP A 197 5.09 5.76 -10.53
N SER A 198 6.32 5.23 -10.54
CA SER A 198 7.51 5.93 -11.06
C SER A 198 7.46 6.27 -12.55
N ARG A 199 6.50 5.73 -13.30
CA ARG A 199 6.32 5.99 -14.74
C ARG A 199 5.21 7.00 -15.00
N GLY A 200 4.73 7.70 -13.96
CA GLY A 200 3.68 8.70 -14.07
C GLY A 200 2.27 8.13 -14.26
N TYR A 201 2.06 6.83 -13.98
CA TYR A 201 0.71 6.27 -13.97
C TYR A 201 -0.10 6.90 -12.84
N SER A 202 -1.43 7.01 -13.02
CA SER A 202 -2.31 7.44 -11.92
C SER A 202 -2.23 6.46 -10.75
N PHE A 203 -2.62 6.92 -9.56
CA PHE A 203 -2.56 6.11 -8.35
C PHE A 203 -3.40 4.85 -8.51
N GLN A 204 -4.66 5.00 -8.95
CA GLN A 204 -5.55 3.88 -9.27
C GLN A 204 -4.94 2.89 -10.27
N LYS A 205 -4.36 3.37 -11.39
CA LYS A 205 -3.76 2.47 -12.39
C LYS A 205 -2.55 1.71 -11.83
N SER A 206 -1.80 2.30 -10.91
CA SER A 206 -0.68 1.64 -10.24
C SER A 206 -1.17 0.54 -9.29
N ILE A 207 -2.27 0.77 -8.56
CA ILE A 207 -2.94 -0.23 -7.71
C ILE A 207 -3.56 -1.36 -8.55
N ASP A 208 -4.28 -1.02 -9.62
CA ASP A 208 -4.87 -2.03 -10.50
C ASP A 208 -3.80 -2.95 -11.08
N PHE A 209 -2.62 -2.41 -11.37
CA PHE A 209 -1.50 -3.20 -11.89
C PHE A 209 -0.84 -4.06 -10.81
N SER A 210 -0.73 -3.60 -9.55
CA SER A 210 -0.24 -4.46 -8.47
C SER A 210 -1.18 -5.64 -8.23
N ASN A 211 -2.49 -5.42 -8.31
CA ASN A 211 -3.51 -6.47 -8.08
C ASN A 211 -3.66 -7.48 -9.24
N LYS A 212 -3.22 -7.16 -10.46
CA LYS A 212 -3.40 -7.99 -11.67
C LYS A 212 -2.37 -9.11 -11.85
N ASN A 213 -2.00 -9.79 -10.76
CA ASN A 213 -1.09 -10.93 -10.85
C ASN A 213 -1.86 -12.25 -10.67
N ILE A 214 -1.83 -13.10 -11.70
CA ILE A 214 -2.43 -14.42 -11.65
C ILE A 214 -1.90 -15.25 -10.46
N LEU A 215 -0.62 -15.10 -10.11
CA LEU A 215 -0.03 -15.80 -8.98
C LEU A 215 -0.50 -15.24 -7.63
N SER A 216 -0.84 -13.95 -7.53
CA SER A 216 -1.44 -13.42 -6.30
C SER A 216 -2.90 -13.84 -6.18
N GLN A 217 -3.64 -13.93 -7.29
CA GLN A 217 -5.00 -14.49 -7.27
C GLN A 217 -5.01 -15.97 -6.87
N VAL A 218 -4.04 -16.76 -7.37
CA VAL A 218 -3.80 -18.15 -6.96
C VAL A 218 -3.48 -18.19 -5.46
N SER A 219 -2.51 -17.39 -5.02
CA SER A 219 -2.09 -17.29 -3.61
C SER A 219 -3.26 -16.93 -2.69
N ASP A 220 -4.02 -15.89 -3.02
CA ASP A 220 -5.19 -15.42 -2.26
C ASP A 220 -6.28 -16.48 -2.18
N HIS A 221 -6.56 -17.19 -3.28
CA HIS A 221 -7.54 -18.28 -3.28
C HIS A 221 -7.11 -19.40 -2.33
N LEU A 222 -5.84 -19.79 -2.39
CA LEU A 222 -5.27 -20.86 -1.58
C LEU A 222 -5.18 -20.51 -0.09
N LEU A 223 -4.95 -19.23 0.23
CA LEU A 223 -4.74 -18.76 1.59
C LEU A 223 -6.03 -18.29 2.25
N LYS A 224 -7.06 -17.86 1.51
CA LYS A 224 -8.40 -17.59 2.07
C LYS A 224 -8.99 -18.81 2.78
N GLY A 225 -8.74 -20.02 2.29
CA GLY A 225 -9.13 -21.27 2.95
C GLY A 225 -8.34 -21.62 4.21
N ASN A 226 -7.18 -20.99 4.43
CA ASN A 226 -6.25 -21.29 5.53
C ASN A 226 -5.86 -20.06 6.38
N SER A 227 -6.52 -18.91 6.18
CA SER A 227 -6.16 -17.61 6.77
C SER A 227 -6.13 -17.64 8.29
N GLN A 228 -7.06 -18.36 8.94
CA GLN A 228 -7.03 -18.61 10.39
C GLN A 228 -5.83 -19.46 10.85
N LYS A 229 -5.38 -20.43 10.04
CA LYS A 229 -4.24 -21.29 10.41
C LYS A 229 -2.89 -20.58 10.22
N LEU A 230 -2.79 -19.72 9.21
CA LEU A 230 -1.63 -18.86 8.96
C LEU A 230 -1.48 -17.79 10.04
N ALA A 231 -2.59 -17.14 10.42
CA ALA A 231 -2.60 -16.17 11.52
C ALA A 231 -2.21 -16.79 12.88
N ASN A 232 -2.42 -18.10 13.06
CA ASN A 232 -2.03 -18.83 14.26
C ASN A 232 -0.64 -19.50 14.18
N GLY A 233 0.11 -19.31 13.08
CA GLY A 233 1.48 -19.84 12.94
C GLY A 233 1.60 -21.36 12.77
N PHE A 234 0.54 -22.05 12.30
CA PHE A 234 0.44 -23.51 12.32
C PHE A 234 0.66 -24.24 10.98
N VAL A 235 1.10 -23.58 9.91
CA VAL A 235 1.17 -24.25 8.59
C VAL A 235 2.60 -24.30 8.05
N GLU A 236 3.16 -25.52 7.99
CA GLU A 236 4.12 -25.86 6.94
C GLU A 236 3.35 -25.84 5.61
N LEU A 237 3.58 -24.81 4.80
CA LEU A 237 2.95 -24.70 3.48
C LEU A 237 3.52 -25.80 2.57
N ASN A 238 2.75 -26.88 2.36
CA ASN A 238 3.05 -27.84 1.31
C ASN A 238 2.56 -27.28 -0.04
N ILE A 239 3.42 -26.46 -0.65
CA ILE A 239 3.18 -25.77 -1.92
C ILE A 239 2.79 -26.75 -3.04
N SER A 240 3.26 -28.01 -3.01
CA SER A 240 2.91 -29.01 -4.03
C SER A 240 1.45 -29.44 -3.98
N GLN A 241 0.89 -29.63 -2.78
CA GLN A 241 -0.53 -29.96 -2.63
C GLN A 241 -1.41 -28.80 -3.10
N MET A 242 -1.04 -27.57 -2.74
CA MET A 242 -1.78 -26.37 -3.10
C MET A 242 -1.82 -26.10 -4.61
N ILE A 243 -0.72 -26.36 -5.33
CA ILE A 243 -0.68 -26.28 -6.80
C ILE A 243 -1.58 -27.33 -7.45
N THR A 244 -1.74 -28.50 -6.82
CA THR A 244 -2.53 -29.62 -7.37
C THR A 244 -4.04 -29.37 -7.25
N ASP A 245 -4.47 -28.66 -6.20
CA ASP A 245 -5.89 -28.40 -5.93
C ASP A 245 -6.42 -27.13 -6.63
N PHE A 246 -5.54 -26.30 -7.19
CA PHE A 246 -5.91 -25.07 -7.88
C PHE A 246 -6.40 -25.33 -9.31
N LYS A 247 -7.60 -24.85 -9.67
CA LYS A 247 -8.09 -24.93 -11.04
C LYS A 247 -8.08 -23.57 -11.73
N MET A 248 -7.77 -23.56 -13.03
CA MET A 248 -7.75 -22.34 -13.84
C MET A 248 -9.13 -21.66 -13.94
N GLU A 249 -10.21 -22.41 -13.78
CA GLU A 249 -11.60 -21.91 -13.71
C GLU A 249 -11.88 -21.07 -12.45
N ASP A 250 -10.99 -21.14 -11.44
CA ASP A 250 -11.09 -20.35 -10.20
C ASP A 250 -10.51 -18.93 -10.34
N LEU A 251 -9.92 -18.60 -11.50
CA LEU A 251 -9.40 -17.27 -11.82
C LEU A 251 -10.43 -16.44 -12.58
N ASP A 252 -10.82 -15.30 -12.01
CA ASP A 252 -11.60 -14.27 -12.71
C ASP A 252 -10.66 -13.43 -13.62
N VAL A 253 -10.07 -14.09 -14.62
CA VAL A 253 -9.17 -13.49 -15.61
C VAL A 253 -9.79 -13.52 -17.00
N ASP A 254 -9.79 -12.38 -17.67
CA ASP A 254 -10.11 -12.27 -19.09
C ASP A 254 -9.06 -13.05 -19.91
N PRO A 255 -9.43 -14.17 -20.56
CA PRO A 255 -8.50 -15.03 -21.28
C PRO A 255 -7.91 -14.35 -22.53
N THR A 256 -8.48 -13.23 -22.99
CA THR A 256 -7.95 -12.48 -24.15
C THR A 256 -6.69 -11.69 -23.84
N LEU A 257 -6.32 -11.54 -22.57
CA LEU A 257 -5.14 -10.78 -22.13
C LEU A 257 -3.85 -11.61 -22.02
N TYR A 258 -3.91 -12.93 -22.20
CA TYR A 258 -2.76 -13.83 -22.00
C TYR A 258 -2.73 -14.99 -23.00
N ASP A 259 -1.80 -14.97 -23.96
CA ASP A 259 -1.51 -16.12 -24.84
C ASP A 259 -0.47 -17.03 -24.16
N PHE A 260 -0.91 -17.87 -23.22
CA PHE A 260 -0.06 -18.88 -22.57
C PHE A 260 -0.14 -20.20 -23.33
N LYS A 261 0.90 -20.54 -24.11
CA LYS A 261 1.12 -21.93 -24.55
C LYS A 261 1.74 -22.74 -23.43
N ILE A 262 0.93 -23.47 -22.69
CA ILE A 262 1.41 -24.53 -21.79
C ILE A 262 1.93 -25.66 -22.68
N THR A 263 3.25 -25.84 -22.73
CA THR A 263 3.86 -27.01 -23.37
C THR A 263 4.06 -28.06 -22.30
N THR A 264 3.16 -29.04 -22.22
CA THR A 264 3.36 -30.21 -21.35
C THR A 264 4.38 -31.14 -22.00
N GLN A 265 5.60 -31.19 -21.47
CA GLN A 265 6.51 -32.30 -21.76
C GLN A 265 5.96 -33.54 -21.03
N THR A 266 5.34 -34.43 -21.78
CA THR A 266 5.03 -35.77 -21.31
C THR A 266 6.31 -36.59 -21.37
N ASN A 267 6.93 -36.83 -20.21
CA ASN A 267 8.00 -37.81 -20.10
C ASN A 267 7.41 -39.19 -20.38
N THR A 268 7.61 -39.68 -21.61
CA THR A 268 7.31 -41.07 -21.94
C THR A 268 8.39 -41.94 -21.27
N PRO A 269 8.05 -42.93 -20.44
CA PRO A 269 9.05 -43.82 -19.86
C PRO A 269 9.73 -44.62 -20.97
N SER A 270 11.07 -44.65 -21.01
CA SER A 270 11.77 -45.57 -21.90
C SER A 270 11.49 -47.00 -21.44
N ALA A 271 10.89 -47.81 -22.31
CA ALA A 271 10.79 -49.24 -22.10
C ALA A 271 12.22 -49.84 -21.97
N LYS A 272 12.42 -50.62 -20.92
CA LYS A 272 13.47 -51.64 -20.86
C LYS A 272 12.86 -52.98 -21.24
#